data_AF-A0A0L1IJA6-F1
#
_entry.id   AF-A0A0L1IJA6-F1
#
_cell.length_a   1.000
_cell.length_b   1.000
_cell.length_c   1.000
_cell.angle_alpha   90.00
_cell.angle_beta   90.00
_cell.angle_gamma   90.00
#
_symmetry.space_group_name_H-M   'P 1'
#
loop_
_entity.id
_entity.type
_entity.pdbx_description
1 polymer ?
#
loop_
_entity_poly.entity_id
_entity_poly.type
_entity_poly.pdbx_seq_one_letter_code
_entity_poly.pdbx_strand_id
1 'polypeptide(L)'
;MNNQIIYKQGTYNEDFTECLEIGYFTNDKGEVQIEQFPPTIKKVPSELPKFITSLEGAFMDNKNTKIDGIQHWDTSNIKYLSGLFAWAKSFNQPLNNWNTSKVIDMSGVFRGANSFNQPLNSWDTSNVTDMNAMFYDAYLFDQDISNWDTSKVKKMWGMFSYAHSFNQPLNKWDVSKVTDMELMFENAKSFNQPLNSWDTSNVKNMDIMFKKAKSFNQDISSWDVSNVKYFKYFEQDSNPKWKAEHKPKFNQT
;
A
#
# COMPACT_ATOMS: atom_id res chain seq x y z
N MET A 1 11.34 -10.71 29.26
CA MET A 1 12.17 -11.60 28.42
C MET A 1 13.34 -10.78 27.94
N ASN A 2 14.57 -11.26 28.10
CA ASN A 2 15.77 -10.53 27.67
C ASN A 2 15.64 -10.18 26.18
N ASN A 3 15.61 -8.89 25.85
CA ASN A 3 15.77 -8.40 24.48
C ASN A 3 17.21 -8.68 24.06
N GLN A 4 17.53 -9.94 23.74
CA GLN A 4 18.74 -10.24 22.99
C GLN A 4 18.57 -9.58 21.63
N ILE A 5 19.40 -8.58 21.38
CA ILE A 5 19.63 -8.06 20.04
C ILE A 5 20.10 -9.27 19.24
N ILE A 6 19.28 -9.74 18.32
CA ILE A 6 19.65 -10.79 17.38
C ILE A 6 20.14 -10.13 16.12
N TYR A 7 21.26 -10.61 15.61
CA TYR A 7 21.84 -10.19 14.34
C TYR A 7 22.45 -11.40 13.66
N LYS A 8 22.15 -11.54 12.38
CA LYS A 8 22.75 -12.52 11.48
C LYS A 8 22.90 -11.87 10.12
N GLN A 9 24.13 -11.78 9.64
CA GLN A 9 24.41 -11.34 8.28
C GLN A 9 23.91 -12.38 7.28
N GLY A 10 23.18 -11.94 6.25
CA GLY A 10 22.78 -12.81 5.15
C GLY A 10 23.96 -13.23 4.28
N THR A 11 23.90 -14.43 3.71
CA THR A 11 24.91 -14.96 2.78
C THR A 11 24.33 -15.16 1.39
N TYR A 12 25.17 -15.02 0.37
CA TYR A 12 24.77 -14.96 -1.04
C TYR A 12 25.76 -15.73 -1.91
N ASN A 13 25.31 -16.10 -3.11
CA ASN A 13 26.21 -16.54 -4.17
C ASN A 13 27.05 -15.37 -4.72
N GLU A 14 28.09 -15.66 -5.50
CA GLU A 14 29.10 -14.68 -5.95
C GLU A 14 28.52 -13.49 -6.72
N ASP A 15 27.44 -13.68 -7.46
CA ASP A 15 26.80 -12.65 -8.28
C ASP A 15 25.58 -11.97 -7.61
N PHE A 16 25.32 -12.30 -6.33
CA PHE A 16 24.20 -11.76 -5.55
C PHE A 16 22.82 -11.95 -6.21
N THR A 17 22.61 -13.08 -6.88
CA THR A 17 21.30 -13.47 -7.45
C THR A 17 20.57 -14.53 -6.62
N GLU A 18 21.27 -15.21 -5.71
CA GLU A 18 20.70 -16.20 -4.79
C GLU A 18 21.13 -15.90 -3.35
N CYS A 19 20.17 -15.79 -2.45
CA CYS A 19 20.41 -15.77 -1.01
C CYS A 19 20.52 -17.21 -0.53
N LEU A 20 21.62 -17.54 0.13
CA LEU A 20 21.90 -18.86 0.69
C LEU A 20 21.40 -18.95 2.13
N GLU A 21 21.55 -17.87 2.90
CA GLU A 21 21.00 -17.74 4.25
C GLU A 21 20.40 -16.35 4.46
N ILE A 22 19.16 -16.29 4.96
CA ILE A 22 18.47 -15.03 5.24
C ILE A 22 19.15 -14.31 6.41
N GLY A 23 19.58 -13.08 6.16
CA GLY A 23 20.06 -12.16 7.17
C GLY A 23 18.91 -11.49 7.91
N TYR A 24 19.09 -11.19 9.18
CA TYR A 24 18.09 -10.53 10.01
C TYR A 24 18.71 -9.81 11.21
N PHE A 25 17.97 -8.84 11.74
CA PHE A 25 18.37 -8.04 12.88
C PHE A 25 17.16 -7.62 13.73
N THR A 26 17.39 -7.23 14.98
CA THR A 26 16.39 -6.50 15.78
C THR A 26 16.48 -5.01 15.47
N ASN A 27 15.41 -4.41 14.94
CA ASN A 27 15.38 -2.98 14.65
C ASN A 27 15.21 -2.13 15.94
N ASP A 28 15.22 -0.81 15.80
CA ASP A 28 15.08 0.15 16.90
C ASP A 28 13.72 0.08 17.62
N LYS A 29 12.69 -0.48 16.97
CA LYS A 29 11.36 -0.76 17.55
C LYS A 29 11.29 -2.10 18.27
N GLY A 30 12.37 -2.89 18.26
CA GLY A 30 12.43 -4.22 18.90
C GLY A 30 11.81 -5.34 18.05
N GLU A 31 11.56 -5.10 16.76
CA GLU A 31 10.99 -6.08 15.83
C GLU A 31 12.11 -6.89 15.19
N VAL A 32 11.87 -8.17 14.92
CA VAL A 32 12.85 -8.98 14.18
C VAL A 32 12.57 -8.83 12.69
N GLN A 33 13.50 -8.21 11.98
CA GLN A 33 13.40 -7.81 10.59
C GLN A 33 14.46 -8.52 9.76
N ILE A 34 14.10 -8.93 8.54
CA ILE A 34 15.09 -9.42 7.58
C ILE A 34 15.87 -8.27 6.95
N GLU A 35 17.12 -8.52 6.59
CA GLU A 35 17.93 -7.57 5.81
C GLU A 35 17.29 -7.33 4.44
N GLN A 36 17.46 -6.11 3.89
CA GLN A 36 17.12 -5.85 2.50
C GLN A 36 18.01 -6.73 1.60
N PHE A 37 17.38 -7.46 0.69
CA PHE A 37 18.10 -8.23 -0.31
C PHE A 37 18.65 -7.32 -1.41
N PRO A 38 19.78 -7.68 -2.05
CA PRO A 38 20.27 -6.98 -3.23
C PRO A 38 19.19 -6.86 -4.32
N PRO A 39 19.11 -5.73 -5.05
CA PRO A 39 18.15 -5.55 -6.16
C PRO A 39 18.18 -6.63 -7.24
N THR A 40 19.28 -7.39 -7.33
CA THR A 40 19.50 -8.49 -8.27
C THR A 40 18.92 -9.83 -7.81
N ILE A 41 18.44 -9.95 -6.56
CA ILE A 41 18.00 -11.22 -5.98
C ILE A 41 16.87 -11.86 -6.80
N LYS A 42 17.06 -13.12 -7.17
CA LYS A 42 16.14 -13.95 -7.94
C LYS A 42 15.63 -15.14 -7.14
N LYS A 43 16.36 -15.54 -6.10
CA LYS A 43 16.03 -16.69 -5.28
C LYS A 43 16.44 -16.46 -3.83
N VAL A 44 15.58 -16.90 -2.91
CA VAL A 44 15.79 -16.88 -1.47
C VAL A 44 15.50 -18.26 -0.88
N PRO A 45 15.97 -18.57 0.34
CA PRO A 45 15.59 -19.81 1.02
C PRO A 45 14.07 -19.91 1.15
N SER A 46 13.54 -21.11 0.89
CA SER A 46 12.09 -21.37 0.93
C SER A 46 11.51 -21.35 2.34
N GLU A 47 12.34 -21.46 3.36
CA GLU A 47 11.94 -21.37 4.77
C GLU A 47 12.27 -19.98 5.32
N LEU A 48 11.24 -19.24 5.70
CA LEU A 48 11.37 -18.00 6.47
C LEU A 48 11.51 -18.36 7.96
N PRO A 49 12.53 -17.84 8.68
CA PRO A 49 12.67 -18.13 10.10
C PRO A 49 11.42 -17.67 10.88
N LYS A 50 10.84 -18.58 11.69
CA LYS A 50 9.52 -18.36 12.32
C LYS A 50 9.46 -17.17 13.29
N PHE A 51 10.60 -16.71 13.79
CA PHE A 51 10.69 -15.57 14.70
C PHE A 51 10.74 -14.21 13.97
N ILE A 52 10.82 -14.18 12.63
CA ILE A 52 10.73 -12.94 11.86
C ILE A 52 9.32 -12.35 12.02
N THR A 53 9.26 -11.05 12.25
CA THR A 53 8.01 -10.28 12.39
C THR A 53 7.90 -9.14 11.38
N SER A 54 9.00 -8.76 10.72
CA SER A 54 9.03 -7.66 9.75
C SER A 54 9.72 -8.09 8.47
N LEU A 55 9.06 -7.79 7.34
CA LEU A 55 9.65 -7.87 5.99
C LEU A 55 9.89 -6.47 5.42
N GLU A 56 9.98 -5.45 6.28
CA GLU A 56 10.13 -4.06 5.86
C GLU A 56 11.29 -3.88 4.87
N GLY A 57 10.98 -3.33 3.70
CA GLY A 57 11.93 -3.03 2.63
C GLY A 57 12.65 -4.22 2.00
N ALA A 58 12.28 -5.47 2.32
CA ALA A 58 13.12 -6.63 2.00
C ALA A 58 13.46 -6.79 0.51
N PHE A 59 12.52 -6.45 -0.38
CA PHE A 59 12.68 -6.50 -1.83
C PHE A 59 12.56 -5.12 -2.49
N MET A 60 12.85 -4.06 -1.73
CA MET A 60 12.91 -2.72 -2.30
C MET A 60 13.91 -2.66 -3.45
N ASP A 61 13.53 -2.01 -4.55
CA ASP A 61 14.26 -1.89 -5.82
C ASP A 61 14.51 -3.22 -6.57
N ASN A 62 13.87 -4.33 -6.20
CA ASN A 62 14.08 -5.61 -6.89
C ASN A 62 13.77 -5.50 -8.39
N LYS A 63 14.69 -6.01 -9.22
CA LYS A 63 14.65 -5.84 -10.68
C LYS A 63 13.94 -6.99 -11.41
N ASN A 64 13.60 -8.06 -10.71
CA ASN A 64 13.08 -9.28 -11.29
C ASN A 64 11.54 -9.30 -11.27
N THR A 65 10.94 -10.05 -12.19
CA THR A 65 9.48 -10.22 -12.24
C THR A 65 8.96 -11.18 -11.19
N LYS A 66 9.83 -12.08 -10.72
CA LYS A 66 9.58 -13.12 -9.71
C LYS A 66 10.84 -13.34 -8.88
N ILE A 67 10.66 -13.78 -7.64
CA ILE A 67 11.70 -14.22 -6.72
C ILE A 67 11.31 -15.63 -6.26
N ASP A 68 12.13 -16.62 -6.60
CA ASP A 68 11.92 -18.00 -6.17
C ASP A 68 12.15 -18.15 -4.65
N GLY A 69 11.32 -18.94 -3.99
CA GLY A 69 11.36 -19.21 -2.55
C GLY A 69 10.28 -18.48 -1.76
N ILE A 70 9.89 -17.26 -2.14
CA ILE A 70 8.90 -16.47 -1.38
C ILE A 70 7.49 -17.07 -1.43
N GLN A 71 7.20 -17.90 -2.43
CA GLN A 71 5.94 -18.65 -2.52
C GLN A 71 5.83 -19.74 -1.45
N HIS A 72 6.91 -20.08 -0.73
CA HIS A 72 6.91 -21.10 0.31
C HIS A 72 6.96 -20.53 1.72
N TRP A 73 7.11 -19.21 1.87
CA TRP A 73 7.22 -18.56 3.17
C TRP A 73 5.92 -18.67 3.97
N ASP A 74 6.03 -19.12 5.22
CA ASP A 74 4.99 -18.96 6.23
C ASP A 74 5.03 -17.53 6.77
N THR A 75 4.11 -16.69 6.28
CA THR A 75 4.02 -15.27 6.67
C THR A 75 3.09 -15.02 7.86
N SER A 76 2.62 -16.07 8.55
CA SER A 76 1.63 -15.96 9.65
C SER A 76 2.12 -15.21 10.90
N ASN A 77 3.41 -14.89 11.00
CA ASN A 77 4.00 -14.08 12.07
C ASN A 77 4.34 -12.64 11.66
N ILE A 78 4.18 -12.30 10.39
CA ILE A 78 4.53 -10.99 9.88
C ILE A 78 3.51 -9.94 10.30
N LYS A 79 4.03 -8.82 10.80
CA LYS A 79 3.27 -7.65 11.25
C LYS A 79 3.53 -6.42 10.37
N TYR A 80 4.70 -6.34 9.74
CA TYR A 80 5.15 -5.16 9.01
C TYR A 80 5.59 -5.55 7.60
N LEU A 81 4.94 -4.96 6.61
CA LEU A 81 5.25 -5.09 5.18
C LEU A 81 5.68 -3.75 4.56
N SER A 82 5.93 -2.74 5.38
CA SER A 82 6.32 -1.39 4.98
C SER A 82 7.39 -1.42 3.88
N GLY A 83 7.07 -0.88 2.71
CA GLY A 83 8.00 -0.79 1.58
C GLY A 83 8.50 -2.11 0.99
N LEU A 84 7.89 -3.26 1.31
CA LEU A 84 8.40 -4.59 0.95
C LEU A 84 8.84 -4.73 -0.52
N PHE A 85 8.03 -4.26 -1.47
CA PHE A 85 8.33 -4.25 -2.91
C PHE A 85 8.38 -2.82 -3.47
N ALA A 86 8.72 -1.83 -2.65
CA ALA A 86 8.86 -0.46 -3.10
C ALA A 86 9.89 -0.37 -4.25
N TRP A 87 9.54 0.32 -5.32
CA TRP A 87 10.35 0.52 -6.53
C TRP A 87 10.75 -0.76 -7.28
N ALA A 88 10.15 -1.91 -6.95
CA ALA A 88 10.32 -3.16 -7.69
C ALA A 88 9.53 -3.12 -9.01
N LYS A 89 9.97 -2.27 -9.94
CA LYS A 89 9.20 -1.86 -11.14
C LYS A 89 8.68 -3.02 -12.00
N SER A 90 9.43 -4.13 -12.06
CA SER A 90 9.12 -5.31 -12.86
C SER A 90 8.34 -6.39 -12.10
N PHE A 91 8.28 -6.32 -10.77
CA PHE A 91 7.72 -7.38 -9.94
C PHE A 91 6.23 -7.59 -10.22
N ASN A 92 5.84 -8.84 -10.47
CA ASN A 92 4.46 -9.20 -10.80
C ASN A 92 4.16 -10.68 -10.46
N GLN A 93 4.69 -11.17 -9.34
CA GLN A 93 4.48 -12.55 -8.88
C GLN A 93 3.23 -12.64 -7.99
N PRO A 94 2.40 -13.71 -8.12
CA PRO A 94 1.26 -13.92 -7.23
C PRO A 94 1.68 -14.04 -5.76
N LEU A 95 0.91 -13.42 -4.86
CA LEU A 95 1.11 -13.42 -3.41
C LEU A 95 -0.12 -13.89 -2.61
N ASN A 96 -1.09 -14.51 -3.29
CA ASN A 96 -2.39 -14.88 -2.69
C ASN A 96 -2.32 -15.99 -1.62
N ASN A 97 -1.18 -16.67 -1.51
CA ASN A 97 -0.95 -17.69 -0.51
C ASN A 97 -0.36 -17.15 0.80
N TRP A 98 -0.05 -15.85 0.85
CA TRP A 98 0.48 -15.22 2.05
C TRP A 98 -0.61 -15.02 3.09
N ASN A 99 -0.29 -15.31 4.35
CA ASN A 99 -1.15 -15.00 5.49
C ASN A 99 -0.82 -13.60 6.01
N THR A 100 -1.75 -12.66 5.82
CA THR A 100 -1.60 -11.27 6.30
C THR A 100 -2.39 -10.96 7.57
N SER A 101 -2.96 -11.97 8.24
CA SER A 101 -3.93 -11.75 9.33
C SER A 101 -3.35 -11.03 10.56
N LYS A 102 -2.02 -10.97 10.69
CA LYS A 102 -1.33 -10.22 11.76
C LYS A 102 -0.69 -8.91 11.29
N VAL A 103 -0.80 -8.58 10.00
CA VAL A 103 -0.19 -7.37 9.43
C VAL A 103 -0.92 -6.13 9.96
N ILE A 104 -0.13 -5.16 10.40
CA ILE A 104 -0.56 -3.88 10.98
C ILE A 104 -0.14 -2.71 10.08
N ASP A 105 0.96 -2.85 9.35
CA ASP A 105 1.52 -1.83 8.46
C ASP A 105 1.71 -2.39 7.04
N MET A 106 0.99 -1.80 6.09
CA MET A 106 1.09 -2.06 4.64
C MET A 106 1.52 -0.82 3.86
N SER A 107 2.15 0.15 4.53
CA SER A 107 2.58 1.39 3.89
C SER A 107 3.60 1.12 2.78
N GLY A 108 3.35 1.65 1.58
CA GLY A 108 4.28 1.60 0.46
C GLY A 108 4.64 0.21 -0.07
N VAL A 109 3.89 -0.86 0.26
CA VAL A 109 4.23 -2.24 -0.13
C VAL A 109 4.53 -2.37 -1.62
N PHE A 110 3.73 -1.74 -2.48
CA PHE A 110 3.88 -1.75 -3.95
C PHE A 110 4.16 -0.36 -4.53
N ARG A 111 4.69 0.57 -3.72
CA ARG A 111 5.00 1.92 -4.18
C ARG A 111 5.98 1.87 -5.34
N GLY A 112 5.63 2.36 -6.53
CA GLY A 112 6.49 2.33 -7.71
C GLY A 112 6.70 0.94 -8.31
N ALA A 113 5.95 -0.07 -7.88
CA ALA A 113 5.93 -1.39 -8.51
C ALA A 113 5.06 -1.32 -9.78
N ASN A 114 5.55 -0.61 -10.79
CA ASN A 114 4.78 -0.19 -11.97
C ASN A 114 4.05 -1.35 -12.68
N SER A 115 4.66 -2.53 -12.71
CA SER A 115 4.13 -3.72 -13.41
C SER A 115 3.23 -4.62 -12.56
N PHE A 116 3.11 -4.36 -11.25
CA PHE A 116 2.39 -5.23 -10.35
C PHE A 116 0.88 -5.17 -10.60
N ASN A 117 0.25 -6.31 -10.90
CA ASN A 117 -1.18 -6.43 -11.12
C ASN A 117 -1.69 -7.84 -10.78
N GLN A 118 -1.22 -8.40 -9.66
CA GLN A 118 -1.64 -9.72 -9.19
C GLN A 118 -2.76 -9.60 -8.16
N PRO A 119 -3.72 -10.55 -8.13
CA PRO A 119 -4.83 -10.48 -7.18
C PRO A 119 -4.31 -10.46 -5.74
N LEU A 120 -5.01 -9.72 -4.88
CA LEU A 120 -4.75 -9.58 -3.43
C LEU A 120 -6.02 -9.80 -2.59
N ASN A 121 -7.07 -10.36 -3.19
CA ASN A 121 -8.38 -10.53 -2.56
C ASN A 121 -8.37 -11.53 -1.39
N SER A 122 -7.31 -12.31 -1.24
CA SER A 122 -7.09 -13.24 -0.13
C SER A 122 -6.45 -12.60 1.10
N TRP A 123 -5.94 -11.37 0.98
CA TRP A 123 -5.30 -10.68 2.09
C TRP A 123 -6.33 -10.24 3.13
N ASP A 124 -6.08 -10.62 4.38
CA ASP A 124 -6.77 -10.10 5.55
C ASP A 124 -6.15 -8.75 5.96
N THR A 125 -6.93 -7.68 5.88
CA THR A 125 -6.53 -6.32 6.26
C THR A 125 -7.14 -5.85 7.57
N SER A 126 -7.87 -6.72 8.29
CA SER A 126 -8.67 -6.35 9.47
C SER A 126 -7.86 -5.82 10.66
N ASN A 127 -6.53 -5.98 10.64
CA ASN A 127 -5.61 -5.44 11.64
C ASN A 127 -4.76 -4.26 11.15
N VAL A 128 -4.87 -3.91 9.88
CA VAL A 128 -4.04 -2.87 9.26
C VAL A 128 -4.49 -1.49 9.74
N THR A 129 -3.50 -0.66 10.10
CA THR A 129 -3.72 0.71 10.57
C THR A 129 -3.07 1.76 9.66
N ASP A 130 -2.10 1.35 8.84
CA ASP A 130 -1.37 2.21 7.90
C ASP A 130 -1.36 1.60 6.50
N MET A 131 -1.93 2.33 5.53
CA MET A 131 -1.94 1.98 4.10
C MET A 131 -1.36 3.11 3.25
N ASN A 132 -0.58 4.01 3.85
CA ASN A 132 0.03 5.13 3.14
C ASN A 132 0.80 4.66 1.91
N ALA A 133 0.53 5.28 0.76
CA ALA A 133 1.25 5.10 -0.49
C ALA A 133 1.37 3.65 -0.98
N MET A 134 0.49 2.74 -0.52
CA MET A 134 0.62 1.30 -0.81
C MET A 134 0.73 1.00 -2.31
N PHE A 135 -0.05 1.70 -3.14
CA PHE A 135 -0.05 1.60 -4.60
C PHE A 135 0.37 2.90 -5.29
N TYR A 136 1.08 3.79 -4.57
CA TYR A 136 1.59 5.02 -5.15
C TYR A 136 2.50 4.68 -6.35
N ASP A 137 2.19 5.19 -7.54
CA ASP A 137 2.93 4.92 -8.79
C ASP A 137 2.88 3.44 -9.26
N ALA A 138 1.93 2.64 -8.76
CA ALA A 138 1.67 1.29 -9.28
C ALA A 138 0.83 1.35 -10.57
N TYR A 139 1.44 1.80 -11.67
CA TYR A 139 0.73 2.18 -12.91
C TYR A 139 -0.32 1.18 -13.41
N LEU A 140 -0.01 -0.11 -13.41
CA LEU A 140 -0.86 -1.15 -13.99
C LEU A 140 -1.80 -1.83 -12.99
N PHE A 141 -1.76 -1.48 -11.70
CA PHE A 141 -2.56 -2.14 -10.69
C PHE A 141 -4.06 -1.83 -10.88
N ASP A 142 -4.88 -2.88 -11.03
CA ASP A 142 -6.34 -2.79 -11.19
C ASP A 142 -7.05 -4.05 -10.66
N GLN A 143 -6.58 -4.59 -9.53
CA GLN A 143 -7.15 -5.80 -8.94
C GLN A 143 -8.21 -5.49 -7.90
N ASP A 144 -9.25 -6.34 -7.84
CA ASP A 144 -10.35 -6.19 -6.88
C ASP A 144 -9.84 -6.33 -5.44
N ILE A 145 -10.05 -5.26 -4.68
CA ILE A 145 -9.75 -5.11 -3.25
C ILE A 145 -10.97 -4.60 -2.48
N SER A 146 -12.16 -4.74 -3.07
CA SER A 146 -13.42 -4.26 -2.51
C SER A 146 -13.84 -5.00 -1.24
N ASN A 147 -13.24 -6.16 -0.97
CA ASN A 147 -13.48 -7.00 0.20
C ASN A 147 -12.54 -6.70 1.38
N TRP A 148 -11.58 -5.79 1.23
CA TRP A 148 -10.69 -5.41 2.33
C TRP A 148 -11.46 -4.72 3.47
N ASP A 149 -11.14 -5.11 4.70
CA ASP A 149 -11.59 -4.43 5.91
C ASP A 149 -10.64 -3.26 6.20
N THR A 150 -11.14 -2.03 6.06
CA THR A 150 -10.39 -0.80 6.32
C THR A 150 -10.79 -0.13 7.63
N SER A 151 -11.64 -0.75 8.45
CA SER A 151 -12.25 -0.17 9.65
C SER A 151 -11.26 0.25 10.75
N LYS A 152 -10.00 -0.20 10.67
CA LYS A 152 -8.91 0.20 11.58
C LYS A 152 -7.88 1.13 10.94
N VAL A 153 -7.96 1.37 9.63
CA VAL A 153 -6.99 2.20 8.90
C VAL A 153 -7.14 3.65 9.31
N LYS A 154 -6.01 4.29 9.60
CA LYS A 154 -5.94 5.70 10.02
C LYS A 154 -5.27 6.60 9.00
N LYS A 155 -4.44 6.03 8.12
CA LYS A 155 -3.63 6.78 7.15
C LYS A 155 -3.74 6.15 5.76
N MET A 156 -4.11 6.97 4.78
CA MET A 156 -4.26 6.58 3.36
C MET A 156 -3.65 7.63 2.41
N TRP A 157 -2.65 8.38 2.90
CA TRP A 157 -1.93 9.37 2.11
C TRP A 157 -1.41 8.74 0.82
N GLY A 158 -1.75 9.30 -0.33
CA GLY A 158 -1.26 8.91 -1.64
C GLY A 158 -1.53 7.44 -2.03
N MET A 159 -2.48 6.74 -1.41
CA MET A 159 -2.64 5.29 -1.56
C MET A 159 -2.71 4.82 -3.03
N PHE A 160 -3.42 5.55 -3.89
CA PHE A 160 -3.57 5.28 -5.33
C PHE A 160 -3.04 6.42 -6.21
N SER A 161 -2.22 7.31 -5.66
CA SER A 161 -1.60 8.38 -6.43
C SER A 161 -0.79 7.76 -7.59
N TYR A 162 -0.96 8.25 -8.81
CA TYR A 162 -0.35 7.73 -10.04
C TYR A 162 -0.68 6.26 -10.38
N ALA A 163 -1.65 5.60 -9.73
CA ALA A 163 -2.17 4.29 -10.16
C ALA A 163 -3.10 4.47 -11.38
N HIS A 164 -2.51 4.66 -12.57
CA HIS A 164 -3.24 5.12 -13.77
C HIS A 164 -4.38 4.19 -14.20
N SER A 165 -4.19 2.88 -14.07
CA SER A 165 -5.19 1.87 -14.47
C SER A 165 -6.26 1.57 -13.43
N PHE A 166 -6.05 1.94 -12.16
CA PHE A 166 -6.93 1.51 -11.06
C PHE A 166 -8.36 2.03 -11.22
N ASN A 167 -9.34 1.13 -11.24
CA ASN A 167 -10.77 1.46 -11.36
C ASN A 167 -11.69 0.44 -10.65
N GLN A 168 -11.29 -0.04 -9.47
CA GLN A 168 -12.03 -1.04 -8.70
C GLN A 168 -12.93 -0.41 -7.62
N PRO A 169 -14.06 -1.06 -7.27
CA PRO A 169 -15.03 -0.47 -6.34
C PRO A 169 -14.48 -0.35 -4.92
N LEU A 170 -14.59 0.84 -4.34
CA LEU A 170 -14.14 1.14 -2.96
C LEU A 170 -15.26 1.59 -2.03
N ASN A 171 -16.51 1.67 -2.52
CA ASN A 171 -17.62 2.26 -1.76
C ASN A 171 -17.98 1.50 -0.46
N LYS A 172 -17.51 0.25 -0.30
CA LYS A 172 -17.70 -0.58 0.90
C LYS A 172 -16.65 -0.35 1.98
N TRP A 173 -15.58 0.37 1.67
CA TRP A 173 -14.52 0.64 2.63
C TRP A 173 -15.02 1.56 3.75
N ASP A 174 -14.73 1.18 4.98
CA ASP A 174 -14.90 2.03 6.15
C ASP A 174 -13.68 2.95 6.28
N VAL A 175 -13.86 4.23 5.98
CA VAL A 175 -12.82 5.27 6.10
C VAL A 175 -13.06 6.19 7.30
N SER A 176 -13.98 5.83 8.20
CA SER A 176 -14.40 6.68 9.33
C SER A 176 -13.27 7.06 10.28
N LYS A 177 -12.17 6.30 10.32
CA LYS A 177 -10.99 6.58 11.17
C LYS A 177 -9.84 7.25 10.44
N VAL A 178 -9.95 7.45 9.12
CA VAL A 178 -8.88 8.05 8.31
C VAL A 178 -8.81 9.54 8.58
N THR A 179 -7.62 10.04 8.88
CA THR A 179 -7.42 11.47 9.14
C THR A 179 -6.70 12.19 7.99
N ASP A 180 -6.06 11.45 7.09
CA ASP A 180 -5.25 11.98 6.00
C ASP A 180 -5.51 11.22 4.69
N MET A 181 -5.98 11.94 3.68
CA MET A 181 -6.26 11.50 2.32
C MET A 181 -5.57 12.39 1.28
N GLU A 182 -4.54 13.15 1.66
CA GLU A 182 -3.76 13.93 0.71
C GLU A 182 -3.22 13.02 -0.41
N LEU A 183 -3.30 13.50 -1.65
CA LEU A 183 -2.87 12.81 -2.88
C LEU A 183 -3.57 11.47 -3.17
N MET A 184 -4.61 11.04 -2.42
CA MET A 184 -5.12 9.66 -2.45
C MET A 184 -5.40 9.12 -3.86
N PHE A 185 -5.94 9.94 -4.76
CA PHE A 185 -6.23 9.62 -6.16
C PHE A 185 -5.57 10.60 -7.15
N GLU A 186 -4.50 11.30 -6.75
CA GLU A 186 -3.81 12.22 -7.66
C GLU A 186 -3.39 11.43 -8.92
N ASN A 187 -3.79 11.92 -10.10
CA ASN A 187 -3.43 11.31 -11.38
C ASN A 187 -3.84 9.82 -11.53
N ALA A 188 -4.81 9.34 -10.74
CA ALA A 188 -5.48 8.05 -10.94
C ALA A 188 -6.45 8.16 -12.13
N LYS A 189 -5.89 8.14 -13.35
CA LYS A 189 -6.58 8.58 -14.57
C LYS A 189 -7.86 7.81 -14.88
N SER A 190 -7.91 6.51 -14.59
CA SER A 190 -9.04 5.64 -14.92
C SER A 190 -10.10 5.55 -13.82
N PHE A 191 -9.77 5.97 -12.60
CA PHE A 191 -10.64 5.80 -11.44
C PHE A 191 -11.94 6.59 -11.58
N ASN A 192 -13.08 5.89 -11.56
CA ASN A 192 -14.41 6.48 -11.64
C ASN A 192 -15.47 5.63 -10.91
N GLN A 193 -15.14 5.14 -9.72
CA GLN A 193 -16.03 4.33 -8.89
C GLN A 193 -16.69 5.17 -7.81
N PRO A 194 -17.95 4.85 -7.41
CA PRO A 194 -18.67 5.60 -6.38
C PRO A 194 -17.92 5.56 -5.04
N LEU A 195 -17.95 6.69 -4.33
CA LEU A 195 -17.39 6.88 -2.99
C LEU A 195 -18.39 7.54 -2.02
N ASN A 196 -19.67 7.60 -2.40
CA ASN A 196 -20.70 8.37 -1.71
C ASN A 196 -21.08 7.79 -0.33
N SER A 197 -20.65 6.57 -0.01
CA SER A 197 -20.87 5.92 1.29
C SER A 197 -19.74 6.12 2.29
N TRP A 198 -18.67 6.83 1.91
CA TRP A 198 -17.55 7.11 2.81
C TRP A 198 -17.93 8.11 3.90
N ASP A 199 -17.65 7.77 5.15
CA ASP A 199 -17.68 8.70 6.28
C ASP A 199 -16.34 9.46 6.36
N THR A 200 -16.33 10.68 5.84
CA THR A 200 -15.13 11.55 5.82
C THR A 200 -15.04 12.48 7.03
N SER A 201 -15.92 12.34 8.02
CA SER A 201 -16.04 13.30 9.14
C SER A 201 -14.76 13.48 9.95
N ASN A 202 -13.85 12.50 9.97
CA ASN A 202 -12.56 12.60 10.68
C ASN A 202 -11.38 13.07 9.81
N VAL A 203 -11.58 13.26 8.50
CA VAL A 203 -10.51 13.65 7.58
C VAL A 203 -10.12 15.11 7.81
N LYS A 204 -8.81 15.36 7.92
CA LYS A 204 -8.23 16.69 8.14
C LYS A 204 -7.52 17.24 6.90
N ASN A 205 -7.01 16.36 6.05
CA ASN A 205 -6.24 16.72 4.87
C ASN A 205 -6.76 15.98 3.64
N MET A 206 -7.13 16.76 2.61
CA MET A 206 -7.56 16.33 1.28
C MET A 206 -6.80 17.12 0.19
N ASP A 207 -5.65 17.72 0.51
CA ASP A 207 -4.82 18.42 -0.48
C ASP A 207 -4.58 17.49 -1.69
N ILE A 208 -4.82 18.03 -2.89
CA ILE A 208 -4.44 17.38 -4.15
C ILE A 208 -5.17 16.02 -4.42
N MET A 209 -6.18 15.65 -3.62
CA MET A 209 -6.77 14.29 -3.61
C MET A 209 -7.20 13.77 -4.99
N PHE A 210 -7.83 14.60 -5.84
CA PHE A 210 -8.29 14.28 -7.19
C PHE A 210 -7.61 15.12 -8.28
N LYS A 211 -6.48 15.77 -7.98
CA LYS A 211 -5.73 16.52 -8.99
C LYS A 211 -5.37 15.58 -10.15
N LYS A 212 -5.65 16.00 -11.38
CA LYS A 212 -5.43 15.21 -12.62
C LYS A 212 -6.19 13.85 -12.68
N ALA A 213 -7.15 13.57 -11.80
CA ALA A 213 -8.03 12.41 -11.92
C ALA A 213 -9.02 12.62 -13.09
N LYS A 214 -8.65 12.18 -14.29
CA LYS A 214 -9.32 12.57 -15.54
C LYS A 214 -10.69 11.91 -15.76
N SER A 215 -10.92 10.73 -15.19
CA SER A 215 -12.19 10.01 -15.37
C SER A 215 -13.19 10.25 -14.25
N PHE A 216 -12.74 10.63 -13.05
CA PHE A 216 -13.61 10.74 -11.87
C PHE A 216 -14.75 11.74 -12.09
N ASN A 217 -15.99 11.29 -11.93
CA ASN A 217 -17.19 12.09 -12.16
C ASN A 217 -18.36 11.67 -11.23
N GLN A 218 -18.03 11.18 -10.04
CA GLN A 218 -19.02 10.65 -9.10
C GLN A 218 -19.60 11.75 -8.21
N ASP A 219 -20.78 11.49 -7.65
CA ASP A 219 -21.38 12.34 -6.64
C ASP A 219 -20.81 12.02 -5.26
N ILE A 220 -20.08 12.98 -4.70
CA ILE A 220 -19.54 12.95 -3.33
C ILE A 220 -19.96 14.21 -2.56
N SER A 221 -21.05 14.85 -2.98
CA SER A 221 -21.61 16.03 -2.29
C SER A 221 -22.09 15.73 -0.87
N SER A 222 -22.30 14.45 -0.54
CA SER A 222 -22.69 13.97 0.79
C SER A 222 -21.55 13.88 1.81
N TRP A 223 -20.29 14.04 1.40
CA TRP A 223 -19.15 13.94 2.30
C TRP A 223 -19.20 15.01 3.40
N ASP A 224 -19.00 14.59 4.64
CA ASP A 224 -18.77 15.51 5.76
C ASP A 224 -17.32 16.02 5.70
N VAL A 225 -17.15 17.28 5.31
CA VAL A 225 -15.86 17.96 5.23
C VAL A 225 -15.68 19.03 6.31
N SER A 226 -16.47 18.98 7.38
CA SER A 226 -16.44 19.97 8.47
C SER A 226 -15.11 20.06 9.20
N ASN A 227 -14.36 18.95 9.26
CA ASN A 227 -13.04 18.85 9.91
C ASN A 227 -11.86 19.03 8.95
N VAL A 228 -12.10 19.20 7.64
CA VAL A 228 -11.03 19.35 6.64
C VAL A 228 -10.39 20.73 6.76
N LYS A 229 -9.07 20.74 6.95
CA LYS A 229 -8.25 21.96 7.11
C LYS A 229 -7.41 22.27 5.87
N TYR A 230 -7.09 21.25 5.09
CA TYR A 230 -6.24 21.35 3.91
C TYR A 230 -6.97 20.69 2.73
N PHE A 231 -7.27 21.48 1.69
CA PHE A 231 -7.95 21.03 0.46
C PHE A 231 -7.46 21.79 -0.78
N LYS A 232 -6.25 22.34 -0.74
CA LYS A 232 -5.64 23.04 -1.86
C LYS A 232 -5.47 22.11 -3.06
N TYR A 233 -5.84 22.61 -4.22
CA TYR A 233 -5.74 21.89 -5.49
C TYR A 233 -6.49 20.53 -5.49
N PHE A 234 -7.49 20.35 -4.62
CA PHE A 234 -8.27 19.12 -4.43
C PHE A 234 -8.63 18.43 -5.76
N GLU A 235 -8.96 19.19 -6.78
CA GLU A 235 -9.47 18.75 -8.08
C GLU A 235 -8.79 19.49 -9.26
N GLN A 236 -7.61 20.08 -9.05
CA GLN A 236 -6.90 20.82 -10.09
C GLN A 236 -6.64 19.92 -11.32
N ASP A 237 -6.95 20.43 -12.52
CA ASP A 237 -6.83 19.68 -13.77
C ASP A 237 -7.57 18.33 -13.77
N SER A 238 -8.61 18.14 -12.96
CA SER A 238 -9.44 16.92 -12.94
C SER A 238 -10.40 16.86 -14.14
N ASN A 239 -11.38 15.95 -14.10
CA ASN A 239 -12.40 15.80 -15.14
C ASN A 239 -13.20 17.12 -15.34
N PRO A 240 -13.16 17.74 -16.53
CA PRO A 240 -13.87 19.00 -16.78
C PRO A 240 -15.41 18.88 -16.77
N LYS A 241 -15.94 17.65 -16.81
CA LYS A 241 -17.38 17.37 -16.72
C LYS A 241 -17.86 17.17 -15.28
N TRP A 242 -16.96 17.17 -14.29
CA TRP A 242 -17.31 16.97 -12.89
C TRP A 242 -18.00 18.20 -12.32
N LYS A 243 -19.33 18.10 -12.22
CA LYS A 243 -20.23 19.18 -11.85
C LYS A 243 -20.00 19.65 -10.41
N ALA A 244 -20.16 20.95 -10.18
CA ALA A 244 -20.04 21.53 -8.83
C ALA A 244 -21.04 20.95 -7.82
N GLU A 245 -22.25 20.59 -8.27
CA GLU A 245 -23.29 19.99 -7.42
C GLU A 245 -22.94 18.60 -6.88
N HIS A 246 -21.98 17.90 -7.51
CA HIS A 246 -21.50 16.57 -7.13
C HIS A 246 -20.25 16.62 -6.22
N LYS A 247 -19.79 17.82 -5.84
CA LYS A 247 -18.55 18.02 -5.07
C LYS A 247 -18.85 18.35 -3.61
N PRO A 248 -17.95 18.01 -2.67
CA PRO A 248 -18.08 18.44 -1.29
C PRO A 248 -18.00 19.96 -1.18
N LYS A 249 -18.70 20.52 -0.19
CA LYS A 249 -18.69 21.95 0.09
C LYS A 249 -17.70 22.23 1.23
N PHE A 250 -16.45 22.51 0.87
CA PHE A 250 -15.43 22.90 1.86
C PHE A 250 -15.80 24.23 2.52
N ASN A 251 -15.61 24.29 3.84
CA ASN A 251 -15.71 25.55 4.56
C ASN A 251 -14.54 26.44 4.13
N GLN A 252 -14.83 27.60 3.55
CA GLN A 252 -13.81 28.61 3.29
C GLN A 252 -13.29 29.09 4.65
N THR A 253 -12.03 28.78 4.97
CA THR A 253 -11.29 29.41 6.07
C THR A 253 -10.81 30.79 5.66
#